data_AF-D7KP23-F1
#
_entry.id   AF-D7KP23-F1
#
_cell.length_a   1.000
_cell.length_b   1.000
_cell.length_c   1.000
_cell.angle_alpha   90.00
_cell.angle_beta   90.00
_cell.angle_gamma   90.00
#
_symmetry.space_group_name_H-M   'P 1'
#
loop_
_entity.id
_entity.type
_entity.pdbx_description
1 polymer ?
#
loop_
_entity_poly.entity_id
_entity_poly.type
_entity_poly.pdbx_seq_one_letter_code
_entity_poly.pdbx_strand_id
1 'polypeptide(L)'
;MATKPGVLTDWPWTPLGSFKYIVIAPWAVHSTYRFVTDDPEKRDLGYSLVFPFLLFRILHNQVWISLSRYYTSSGKRRIVDKGIDFNQVDRETNWDDQILFNGVLFYTGICLLPEAKQLPWWRTDGVLMAALIHAGPVEFLYYWLHKALHHHFLYSRYHSHHHSSIVTEPITSVIHPFAEHIAYFVLFAIPLLTTLLTKTASIFSFAGYIIYIDFMNNMGHCNFELIPKRLFHLFPPLKFLCYTPSFHSLHHTQFRTNYSLFMPLYDYIYGTMDESTDTLYEKSLERGDDIVDVVHLTHLTTPESIYHLRIGLASFASYPFSYRWFMRLLWPFTSLSMIFTLFYARLFVAERNSFKKLNLQSWMIPRYNLQYLLKWRKDAINNMIEKAILEADKKGVKVLSLGLMNQVEKPSLTLLVLHWVDAVRRVKLLLN
;
A
#
# COMPACT_ATOMS: atom_id res chain seq x y z
N MET A 1 20.03 -2.79 -0.26
CA MET A 1 20.44 -4.08 0.34
C MET A 1 20.83 -3.87 1.79
N ALA A 2 20.93 -4.95 2.58
CA ALA A 2 21.45 -4.89 3.95
C ALA A 2 22.88 -4.33 3.97
N THR A 3 23.28 -3.74 5.09
CA THR A 3 24.59 -3.07 5.20
C THR A 3 25.79 -4.01 5.02
N LYS A 4 25.64 -5.29 5.38
CA LYS A 4 26.64 -6.35 5.21
C LYS A 4 25.92 -7.64 4.79
N PRO A 5 25.52 -7.81 3.52
CA PRO A 5 24.66 -8.91 3.06
C PRO A 5 25.05 -10.29 3.59
N GLY A 6 24.07 -11.03 4.13
CA GLY A 6 24.23 -12.41 4.58
C GLY A 6 24.08 -13.45 3.46
N VAL A 7 24.14 -14.73 3.84
CA VAL A 7 23.87 -15.85 2.92
C VAL A 7 22.38 -15.82 2.54
N LEU A 8 22.05 -16.13 1.28
CA LEU A 8 20.69 -16.03 0.75
C LEU A 8 20.07 -14.63 0.94
N THR A 9 20.85 -13.58 0.66
CA THR A 9 20.31 -12.21 0.66
C THR A 9 19.37 -11.99 -0.52
N ASP A 10 19.80 -12.35 -1.72
CA ASP A 10 19.05 -12.16 -2.95
C ASP A 10 18.04 -13.29 -3.19
N TRP A 11 16.98 -12.97 -3.92
CA TRP A 11 15.97 -13.94 -4.33
C TRP A 11 16.52 -14.87 -5.42
N PRO A 12 16.10 -16.15 -5.48
CA PRO A 12 16.60 -17.09 -6.48
C PRO A 12 16.37 -16.64 -7.93
N TRP A 13 15.33 -15.83 -8.17
CA TRP A 13 14.97 -15.30 -9.50
C TRP A 13 15.42 -13.85 -9.72
N THR A 14 16.25 -13.26 -8.86
CA THR A 14 16.83 -11.93 -9.11
C THR A 14 17.47 -11.81 -10.50
N PRO A 15 18.21 -12.82 -11.02
CA PRO A 15 18.76 -12.76 -12.38
C PRO A 15 17.71 -12.66 -13.51
N LEU A 16 16.46 -13.04 -13.26
CA LEU A 16 15.38 -12.97 -14.25
C LEU A 16 14.82 -11.55 -14.40
N GLY A 17 15.08 -10.65 -13.44
CA GLY A 17 14.55 -9.28 -13.44
C GLY A 17 13.03 -9.26 -13.67
N SER A 18 12.59 -8.52 -14.69
CA SER A 18 11.17 -8.41 -15.06
C SER A 18 10.55 -9.70 -15.60
N PHE A 19 11.34 -10.74 -15.92
CA PHE A 19 10.84 -12.04 -16.37
C PHE A 19 10.52 -13.01 -15.22
N LYS A 20 10.69 -12.61 -13.96
CA LYS A 20 10.47 -13.45 -12.76
C LYS A 20 9.11 -14.18 -12.71
N TYR A 21 8.07 -13.64 -13.35
CA TYR A 21 6.75 -14.27 -13.42
C TYR A 21 6.75 -15.65 -14.11
N ILE A 22 7.78 -15.96 -14.90
CA ILE A 22 7.95 -17.30 -15.49
C ILE A 22 8.07 -18.41 -14.44
N VAL A 23 8.46 -18.07 -13.21
CA VAL A 23 8.57 -19.02 -12.08
C VAL A 23 7.21 -19.66 -11.77
N ILE A 24 6.10 -18.91 -11.86
CA ILE A 24 4.75 -19.40 -11.56
C ILE A 24 4.00 -19.87 -12.81
N ALA A 25 4.40 -19.41 -13.99
CA ALA A 25 3.67 -19.63 -15.23
C ALA A 25 3.35 -21.12 -15.52
N PRO A 26 4.27 -22.10 -15.37
CA PRO A 26 3.96 -23.50 -15.61
C PRO A 26 2.81 -24.03 -14.75
N TRP A 27 2.81 -23.70 -13.45
CA TRP A 27 1.75 -24.12 -12.55
C TRP A 27 0.45 -23.38 -12.80
N ALA A 28 0.49 -22.08 -13.11
CA ALA A 28 -0.70 -21.33 -13.48
C ALA A 28 -1.38 -21.94 -14.72
N VAL A 29 -0.61 -22.19 -15.79
CA VAL A 29 -1.10 -22.82 -17.02
C VAL A 29 -1.66 -24.22 -16.75
N HIS A 30 -0.93 -25.05 -16.00
CA HIS A 30 -1.38 -26.39 -15.66
C HIS A 30 -2.65 -26.39 -14.81
N SER A 31 -2.73 -25.50 -13.81
CA SER A 31 -3.93 -25.38 -12.95
C SER A 31 -5.16 -24.90 -13.73
N THR A 32 -4.99 -23.93 -14.63
CA THR A 32 -6.06 -23.50 -15.53
C THR A 32 -6.47 -24.60 -16.50
N TYR A 33 -5.52 -25.30 -17.11
CA TYR A 33 -5.79 -26.41 -18.02
C TYR A 33 -6.65 -27.48 -17.32
N ARG A 34 -6.20 -27.98 -16.16
CA ARG A 34 -6.94 -28.98 -15.38
C ARG A 34 -8.31 -28.49 -14.95
N PHE A 35 -8.45 -27.23 -14.56
CA PHE A 35 -9.76 -26.66 -14.23
C PHE A 35 -10.74 -26.69 -15.41
N VAL A 36 -10.24 -26.50 -16.64
CA VAL A 36 -11.06 -26.50 -17.85
C VAL A 36 -11.34 -27.92 -18.36
N THR A 37 -10.35 -28.82 -18.32
CA THR A 37 -10.43 -30.14 -18.96
C THR A 37 -10.91 -31.26 -18.04
N ASP A 38 -10.62 -31.20 -16.73
CA ASP A 38 -10.96 -32.29 -15.83
C ASP A 38 -12.47 -32.32 -15.54
N ASP A 39 -13.00 -33.52 -15.28
CA ASP A 39 -14.36 -33.73 -14.80
C ASP A 39 -14.60 -32.89 -13.53
N PRO A 40 -15.74 -32.20 -13.39
CA PRO A 40 -16.03 -31.35 -12.23
C PRO A 40 -15.80 -32.01 -10.86
N GLU A 41 -16.10 -33.31 -10.75
CA GLU A 41 -15.94 -34.09 -9.52
C GLU A 41 -14.47 -34.41 -9.17
N LYS A 42 -13.56 -34.35 -10.15
CA LYS A 42 -12.12 -34.61 -9.97
C LYS A 42 -11.31 -33.34 -9.74
N ARG A 43 -11.93 -32.16 -9.87
CA ARG A 43 -11.25 -30.87 -9.77
C ARG A 43 -10.82 -30.59 -8.33
N ASP A 44 -9.55 -30.32 -8.15
CA ASP A 44 -9.05 -29.71 -6.92
C ASP A 44 -9.24 -28.19 -7.02
N LEU A 45 -10.24 -27.68 -6.30
CA LEU A 45 -10.53 -26.25 -6.27
C LEU A 45 -9.44 -25.46 -5.55
N GLY A 46 -8.80 -26.03 -4.52
CA GLY A 46 -7.66 -25.40 -3.85
C GLY A 46 -6.53 -25.15 -4.84
N TYR A 47 -6.18 -26.17 -5.64
CA TYR A 47 -5.16 -26.06 -6.70
C TYR A 47 -5.52 -25.02 -7.76
N SER A 48 -6.78 -25.00 -8.19
CA SER A 48 -7.27 -24.11 -9.25
C SER A 48 -7.35 -22.66 -8.81
N LEU A 49 -7.62 -22.41 -7.52
CA LEU A 49 -7.76 -21.07 -6.96
C LEU A 49 -6.44 -20.41 -6.58
N VAL A 50 -5.30 -21.12 -6.59
CA VAL A 50 -3.99 -20.53 -6.25
C VAL A 50 -3.69 -19.32 -7.14
N PHE A 51 -3.73 -19.45 -8.47
CA PHE A 51 -3.39 -18.34 -9.36
C PHE A 51 -4.34 -17.13 -9.22
N PRO A 52 -5.68 -17.29 -9.23
CA PRO A 52 -6.61 -16.20 -8.89
C PRO A 52 -6.32 -15.55 -7.53
N PHE A 53 -5.95 -16.34 -6.53
CA PHE A 53 -5.62 -15.84 -5.20
C PHE A 53 -4.33 -15.01 -5.19
N LEU A 54 -3.29 -15.41 -5.92
CA LEU A 54 -2.07 -14.60 -6.06
C LEU A 54 -2.35 -13.26 -6.74
N LEU A 55 -3.19 -13.24 -7.79
CA LEU A 55 -3.62 -12.00 -8.45
C LEU A 55 -4.43 -11.11 -7.50
N PHE A 56 -5.31 -11.71 -6.69
CA PHE A 56 -6.05 -10.99 -5.66
C PHE A 56 -5.10 -10.34 -4.63
N ARG A 57 -4.05 -11.04 -4.21
CA ARG A 57 -3.04 -10.48 -3.29
C ARG A 57 -2.29 -9.29 -3.90
N ILE A 58 -1.93 -9.35 -5.19
CA ILE A 58 -1.32 -8.21 -5.89
C ILE A 58 -2.27 -7.01 -5.87
N LEU A 59 -3.55 -7.22 -6.20
CA LEU A 59 -4.56 -6.17 -6.19
C LEU A 59 -4.77 -5.60 -4.78
N HIS A 60 -4.85 -6.45 -3.76
CA HIS A 60 -5.01 -6.05 -2.36
C HIS A 60 -3.87 -5.13 -1.91
N ASN A 61 -2.62 -5.50 -2.18
CA ASN A 61 -1.45 -4.67 -1.88
C ASN A 61 -1.48 -3.35 -2.66
N GLN A 62 -1.83 -3.37 -3.95
CA GLN A 62 -1.92 -2.15 -4.76
C GLN A 62 -3.01 -1.18 -4.24
N VAL A 63 -4.14 -1.69 -3.75
CA VAL A 63 -5.18 -0.86 -3.12
C VAL A 63 -4.63 -0.18 -1.87
N TRP A 64 -3.90 -0.91 -1.02
CA TRP A 64 -3.26 -0.35 0.17
C TRP A 64 -2.22 0.71 -0.16
N ILE A 65 -1.33 0.45 -1.13
CA ILE A 65 -0.34 1.44 -1.62
C ILE A 65 -1.07 2.71 -2.07
N SER A 66 -2.15 2.56 -2.84
CA SER A 66 -2.91 3.70 -3.35
C SER A 66 -3.59 4.48 -2.22
N LEU A 67 -4.13 3.78 -1.22
CA LEU A 67 -4.74 4.39 -0.05
C LEU A 67 -3.72 5.15 0.80
N SER A 68 -2.56 4.54 1.06
CA SER A 68 -1.44 5.15 1.78
C SER A 68 -0.97 6.43 1.08
N ARG A 69 -0.73 6.38 -0.22
CA ARG A 69 -0.30 7.54 -1.01
C ARG A 69 -1.34 8.65 -1.03
N TYR A 70 -2.62 8.31 -1.10
CA TYR A 70 -3.72 9.27 -1.05
C TYR A 70 -3.77 10.03 0.28
N TYR A 71 -3.65 9.35 1.42
CA TYR A 71 -3.64 10.03 2.71
C TYR A 71 -2.35 10.82 2.92
N THR A 72 -1.20 10.24 2.61
CA THR A 72 0.11 10.88 2.84
C THR A 72 0.34 12.09 1.93
N SER A 73 -0.19 12.11 0.70
CA SER A 73 -0.13 13.27 -0.20
C SER A 73 -0.92 14.46 0.34
N SER A 74 -2.09 14.21 0.95
CA SER A 74 -2.90 15.26 1.59
C SER A 74 -2.29 15.79 2.90
N GLY A 75 -1.46 14.99 3.56
CA GLY A 75 -0.86 15.26 4.87
C GLY A 75 -1.75 14.98 6.08
N LYS A 76 -3.04 14.74 5.84
CA LYS A 76 -4.00 14.37 6.87
C LYS A 76 -3.65 13.02 7.48
N ARG A 77 -3.60 12.98 8.81
CA ARG A 77 -3.25 11.78 9.60
C ARG A 77 -1.91 11.13 9.30
N ARG A 78 -0.99 11.84 8.64
CA ARG A 78 0.35 11.34 8.33
C ARG A 78 1.19 11.17 9.60
N ILE A 79 1.90 10.05 9.70
CA ILE A 79 2.72 9.71 10.88
C ILE A 79 4.12 10.30 10.73
N VAL A 80 4.88 9.87 9.72
CA VAL A 80 6.24 10.38 9.44
C VAL A 80 6.18 11.49 8.40
N ASP A 81 6.67 12.67 8.77
CA ASP A 81 6.73 13.84 7.88
C ASP A 81 8.05 13.92 7.11
N LYS A 82 8.30 12.92 6.26
CA LYS A 82 9.44 12.88 5.35
C LYS A 82 8.99 12.41 3.98
N GLY A 83 9.72 12.83 2.94
CA GLY A 83 9.54 12.30 1.59
C GLY A 83 10.19 10.92 1.48
N ILE A 84 9.66 10.10 0.56
CA ILE A 84 10.29 8.84 0.15
C ILE A 84 11.38 9.18 -0.86
N ASP A 85 12.61 8.70 -0.61
CA ASP A 85 13.74 8.92 -1.50
C ASP A 85 13.79 7.91 -2.67
N PHE A 86 14.55 8.24 -3.71
CA PHE A 86 14.68 7.37 -4.89
C PHE A 86 15.27 6.01 -4.57
N ASN A 87 16.23 5.93 -3.63
CA ASN A 87 16.85 4.67 -3.26
C ASN A 87 15.84 3.75 -2.57
N GLN A 88 14.91 4.28 -1.78
CA GLN A 88 13.82 3.52 -1.18
C GLN A 88 12.89 2.99 -2.27
N VAL A 89 12.43 3.84 -3.20
CA VAL A 89 11.58 3.42 -4.32
C VAL A 89 12.19 2.24 -5.09
N ASP A 90 13.49 2.32 -5.40
CA ASP A 90 14.19 1.26 -6.14
C ASP A 90 14.27 -0.05 -5.34
N ARG A 91 14.53 0.04 -4.02
CA ARG A 91 14.58 -1.14 -3.14
C ARG A 91 13.23 -1.83 -3.02
N GLU A 92 12.14 -1.06 -2.98
CA GLU A 92 10.80 -1.58 -2.74
C GLU A 92 10.09 -2.02 -4.04
N THR A 93 10.71 -1.84 -5.21
CA THR A 93 10.12 -2.14 -6.52
C THR A 93 9.77 -3.63 -6.71
N ASN A 94 10.49 -4.54 -6.03
CA ASN A 94 10.30 -5.99 -6.15
C ASN A 94 9.44 -6.61 -5.03
N TRP A 95 8.56 -5.83 -4.40
CA TRP A 95 7.69 -6.27 -3.30
C TRP A 95 6.83 -7.51 -3.62
N ASP A 96 6.56 -7.78 -4.89
CA ASP A 96 5.77 -8.91 -5.37
C ASP A 96 6.56 -10.24 -5.39
N ASP A 97 7.86 -10.24 -5.12
CA ASP A 97 8.68 -11.46 -4.99
C ASP A 97 8.11 -12.43 -3.94
N GLN A 98 7.63 -11.91 -2.81
CA GLN A 98 6.98 -12.73 -1.78
C GLN A 98 5.72 -13.45 -2.30
N ILE A 99 4.99 -12.84 -3.23
CA ILE A 99 3.75 -13.42 -3.78
C ILE A 99 4.14 -14.59 -4.70
N LEU A 100 5.19 -14.42 -5.50
CA LEU A 100 5.74 -15.50 -6.32
C LEU A 100 6.24 -16.65 -5.44
N PHE A 101 6.97 -16.34 -4.38
CA PHE A 101 7.45 -17.35 -3.43
C PHE A 101 6.30 -18.16 -2.82
N ASN A 102 5.29 -17.47 -2.31
CA ASN A 102 4.08 -18.11 -1.77
C ASN A 102 3.34 -18.94 -2.82
N GLY A 103 3.30 -18.46 -4.08
CA GLY A 103 2.73 -19.22 -5.19
C GLY A 103 3.45 -20.54 -5.41
N VAL A 104 4.78 -20.54 -5.44
CA VAL A 104 5.59 -21.77 -5.57
C VAL A 104 5.23 -22.71 -4.43
N LEU A 105 5.22 -22.20 -3.19
CA LEU A 105 4.97 -23.01 -1.99
C LEU A 105 3.57 -23.59 -1.95
N PHE A 106 2.54 -22.84 -2.34
CA PHE A 106 1.17 -23.34 -2.40
C PHE A 106 1.03 -24.44 -3.45
N TYR A 107 1.57 -24.24 -4.65
CA TYR A 107 1.54 -25.27 -5.68
C TYR A 107 2.32 -26.52 -5.26
N THR A 108 3.55 -26.37 -4.75
CA THR A 108 4.33 -27.51 -4.26
C THR A 108 3.66 -28.19 -3.09
N GLY A 109 3.08 -27.44 -2.15
CA GLY A 109 2.40 -27.96 -0.97
C GLY A 109 1.20 -28.83 -1.36
N ILE A 110 0.35 -28.35 -2.26
CA ILE A 110 -0.81 -29.12 -2.77
C ILE A 110 -0.36 -30.36 -3.56
N CYS A 111 0.74 -30.27 -4.32
CA CYS A 111 1.26 -31.41 -5.05
C CYS A 111 1.83 -32.51 -4.12
N LEU A 112 2.57 -32.11 -3.09
CA LEU A 112 3.34 -33.00 -2.22
C LEU A 112 2.56 -33.51 -1.00
N LEU A 113 1.59 -32.75 -0.49
CA LEU A 113 0.83 -33.10 0.71
C LEU A 113 -0.55 -33.63 0.33
N PRO A 114 -0.86 -34.92 0.58
CA PRO A 114 -2.20 -35.46 0.36
C PRO A 114 -3.29 -34.70 1.12
N GLU A 115 -2.99 -34.20 2.32
CA GLU A 115 -3.91 -33.47 3.20
C GLU A 115 -4.31 -32.11 2.64
N ALA A 116 -3.52 -31.54 1.72
CA ALA A 116 -3.81 -30.26 1.07
C ALA A 116 -4.72 -30.41 -0.16
N LYS A 117 -5.06 -31.64 -0.54
CA LYS A 117 -5.93 -31.91 -1.70
C LYS A 117 -7.39 -31.91 -1.30
N GLN A 118 -8.24 -31.41 -2.20
CA GLN A 118 -9.70 -31.43 -2.07
C GLN A 118 -10.21 -30.85 -0.73
N LEU A 119 -9.61 -29.76 -0.27
CA LEU A 119 -10.05 -29.09 0.96
C LEU A 119 -11.51 -28.62 0.85
N PRO A 120 -12.30 -28.73 1.92
CA PRO A 120 -13.65 -28.15 1.95
C PRO A 120 -13.59 -26.63 1.85
N TRP A 121 -14.69 -26.00 1.43
CA TRP A 121 -14.78 -24.55 1.34
C TRP A 121 -14.59 -23.85 2.70
N TRP A 122 -15.22 -24.37 3.75
CA TRP A 122 -15.25 -23.75 5.07
C TRP A 122 -15.22 -24.78 6.20
N ARG A 123 -14.49 -24.45 7.27
CA ARG A 123 -14.44 -25.20 8.52
C ARG A 123 -14.19 -24.26 9.69
N THR A 124 -15.20 -24.11 10.56
CA THR A 124 -15.13 -23.17 11.70
C THR A 124 -14.09 -23.58 12.74
N ASP A 125 -13.93 -24.88 13.00
CA ASP A 125 -12.92 -25.40 13.93
C ASP A 125 -11.49 -25.06 13.47
N GLY A 126 -11.20 -25.20 12.17
CA GLY A 126 -9.93 -24.80 11.59
C GLY A 126 -9.67 -23.29 11.66
N VAL A 127 -10.70 -22.47 11.43
CA VAL A 127 -10.61 -21.01 11.54
C VAL A 127 -10.28 -20.60 12.98
N LEU A 128 -11.00 -21.14 13.96
CA LEU A 128 -10.74 -20.86 15.38
C LEU A 128 -9.35 -21.33 15.81
N MET A 129 -8.94 -22.53 15.36
CA MET A 129 -7.63 -23.06 15.68
C MET A 129 -6.51 -22.20 15.06
N ALA A 130 -6.65 -21.79 13.80
CA ALA A 130 -5.68 -20.91 13.15
C ALA A 130 -5.56 -19.56 13.87
N ALA A 131 -6.70 -18.96 14.28
CA ALA A 131 -6.72 -17.71 15.03
C ALA A 131 -6.03 -17.83 16.40
N LEU A 132 -6.29 -18.92 17.15
CA LEU A 132 -5.66 -19.16 18.46
C LEU A 132 -4.16 -19.43 18.34
N ILE A 133 -3.73 -20.22 17.35
CA ILE A 133 -2.31 -20.49 17.11
C ILE A 133 -1.60 -19.21 16.67
N HIS A 134 -2.25 -18.37 15.87
CA HIS A 134 -1.70 -17.08 15.51
C HIS A 134 -1.54 -16.18 16.74
N ALA A 135 -2.62 -15.93 17.47
CA ALA A 135 -2.64 -15.01 18.60
C ALA A 135 -1.73 -15.42 19.77
N GLY A 136 -1.45 -16.73 19.93
CA GLY A 136 -0.54 -17.24 20.93
C GLY A 136 0.85 -17.55 20.38
N PRO A 137 1.11 -18.80 19.94
CA PRO A 137 2.43 -19.25 19.48
C PRO A 137 3.10 -18.37 18.42
N VAL A 138 2.39 -17.96 17.37
CA VAL A 138 3.02 -17.21 16.26
C VAL A 138 3.46 -15.83 16.70
N GLU A 139 2.60 -15.09 17.40
CA GLU A 139 2.94 -13.77 17.95
C GLU A 139 4.12 -13.85 18.93
N PHE A 140 4.14 -14.87 19.80
CA PHE A 140 5.26 -15.10 20.72
C PHE A 140 6.57 -15.36 19.98
N LEU A 141 6.55 -16.31 19.03
CA LEU A 141 7.74 -16.69 18.27
C LEU A 141 8.22 -15.53 17.39
N TYR A 142 7.30 -14.77 16.79
CA TYR A 142 7.63 -13.56 16.03
C TYR A 142 8.36 -12.56 16.90
N TYR A 143 7.81 -12.22 18.08
CA TYR A 143 8.40 -11.22 18.97
C TYR A 143 9.89 -11.51 19.24
N TRP A 144 10.21 -12.76 19.56
CA TRP A 144 11.59 -13.17 19.83
C TRP A 144 12.46 -13.24 18.58
N LEU A 145 11.93 -13.73 17.45
CA LEU A 145 12.64 -13.73 16.18
C LEU A 145 12.99 -12.29 15.76
N HIS A 146 12.02 -11.39 15.81
CA HIS A 146 12.17 -10.00 15.44
C HIS A 146 13.17 -9.28 16.36
N LYS A 147 13.06 -9.46 17.67
CA LYS A 147 14.05 -8.96 18.63
C LYS A 147 15.46 -9.51 18.37
N ALA A 148 15.59 -10.78 17.98
CA ALA A 148 16.86 -11.37 17.59
C ALA A 148 17.41 -10.77 16.29
N LEU A 149 16.55 -10.49 15.30
CA LEU A 149 16.92 -9.81 14.06
C LEU A 149 17.48 -8.40 14.30
N HIS A 150 17.09 -7.75 15.40
CA HIS A 150 17.66 -6.48 15.86
C HIS A 150 18.99 -6.59 16.60
N HIS A 151 19.47 -7.80 16.86
CA HIS A 151 20.84 -8.01 17.31
C HIS A 151 21.83 -7.63 16.19
N HIS A 152 22.88 -6.87 16.52
CA HIS A 152 23.81 -6.24 15.57
C HIS A 152 24.28 -7.14 14.40
N PHE A 153 24.51 -8.43 14.67
CA PHE A 153 24.93 -9.40 13.66
C PHE A 153 23.85 -9.65 12.60
N LEU A 154 22.62 -9.97 13.02
CA LEU A 154 21.50 -10.25 12.14
C LEU A 154 20.95 -8.97 11.51
N TYR A 155 20.95 -7.87 12.27
CA TYR A 155 20.50 -6.58 11.78
C TYR A 155 21.32 -6.13 10.58
N SER A 156 22.65 -6.09 10.71
CA SER A 156 23.52 -5.64 9.61
C SER A 156 23.42 -6.52 8.36
N ARG A 157 23.11 -7.81 8.52
CA ARG A 157 23.06 -8.81 7.44
C ARG A 157 21.72 -8.95 6.75
N TYR A 158 20.64 -8.79 7.50
CA TYR A 158 19.30 -9.10 7.03
C TYR A 158 18.36 -7.90 7.25
N HIS A 159 18.08 -7.59 8.52
CA HIS A 159 16.96 -6.73 8.90
C HIS A 159 17.18 -5.22 8.64
N SER A 160 18.44 -4.79 8.54
CA SER A 160 18.77 -3.40 8.13
C SER A 160 18.26 -3.06 6.74
N HIS A 161 18.03 -4.04 5.88
CA HIS A 161 17.44 -3.80 4.56
C HIS A 161 15.99 -3.30 4.69
N HIS A 162 15.19 -3.95 5.53
CA HIS A 162 13.81 -3.54 5.84
C HIS A 162 13.78 -2.16 6.48
N HIS A 163 14.61 -1.95 7.51
CA HIS A 163 14.69 -0.68 8.23
C HIS A 163 15.33 0.48 7.47
N SER A 164 15.90 0.22 6.30
CA SER A 164 16.34 1.31 5.42
C SER A 164 15.16 2.15 4.90
N SER A 165 13.94 1.63 4.98
CA SER A 165 12.69 2.30 4.61
C SER A 165 12.04 2.99 5.80
N ILE A 166 12.56 4.16 6.17
CA ILE A 166 12.08 4.94 7.34
C ILE A 166 10.66 5.46 7.14
N VAL A 167 10.33 5.89 5.92
CA VAL A 167 8.97 6.30 5.57
C VAL A 167 8.28 5.08 4.98
N THR A 168 7.62 4.30 5.82
CA THR A 168 7.02 3.05 5.39
C THR A 168 5.93 3.27 4.34
N GLU A 169 5.90 2.40 3.34
CA GLU A 169 4.73 2.16 2.47
C GLU A 169 4.20 0.75 2.77
N PRO A 170 2.93 0.42 2.48
CA PRO A 170 2.39 -0.92 2.75
C PRO A 170 3.29 -2.07 2.29
N ILE A 171 3.93 -1.88 1.13
CA ILE A 171 4.89 -2.83 0.54
C ILE A 171 6.18 -2.99 1.32
N THR A 172 6.61 -2.00 2.12
CA THR A 172 7.79 -2.11 3.00
C THR A 172 7.70 -3.35 3.89
N SER A 173 6.48 -3.75 4.27
CA SER A 173 6.21 -4.94 5.09
C SER A 173 6.73 -6.26 4.52
N VAL A 174 7.04 -6.30 3.22
CA VAL A 174 7.54 -7.48 2.52
C VAL A 174 8.88 -7.23 1.83
N ILE A 175 9.61 -6.18 2.26
CA ILE A 175 10.95 -5.89 1.77
C ILE A 175 11.96 -6.40 2.78
N HIS A 176 12.33 -7.66 2.60
CA HIS A 176 13.34 -8.35 3.40
C HIS A 176 14.20 -9.22 2.49
N PRO A 177 15.46 -9.49 2.89
CA PRO A 177 16.29 -10.48 2.20
C PRO A 177 15.64 -11.87 2.19
N PHE A 178 16.01 -12.70 1.21
CA PHE A 178 15.35 -13.99 0.98
C PHE A 178 15.41 -14.92 2.20
N ALA A 179 16.55 -14.99 2.89
CA ALA A 179 16.71 -15.76 4.13
C ALA A 179 15.71 -15.35 5.23
N GLU A 180 15.50 -14.05 5.39
CA GLU A 180 14.57 -13.52 6.40
C GLU A 180 13.12 -13.82 6.00
N HIS A 181 12.79 -13.74 4.71
CA HIS A 181 11.49 -14.18 4.19
C HIS A 181 11.22 -15.66 4.44
N ILE A 182 12.22 -16.54 4.29
CA ILE A 182 12.06 -17.96 4.62
C ILE A 182 11.71 -18.12 6.10
N ALA A 183 12.40 -17.41 7.00
CA ALA A 183 12.13 -17.49 8.43
C ALA A 183 10.70 -17.04 8.78
N TYR A 184 10.23 -15.92 8.21
CA TYR A 184 8.86 -15.47 8.39
C TYR A 184 7.84 -16.43 7.75
N PHE A 185 8.12 -16.99 6.57
CA PHE A 185 7.24 -17.98 5.96
C PHE A 185 7.08 -19.21 6.85
N VAL A 186 8.18 -19.78 7.37
CA VAL A 186 8.12 -20.94 8.27
C VAL A 186 7.26 -20.63 9.50
N LEU A 187 7.41 -19.43 10.06
CA LEU A 187 6.63 -18.98 11.19
C LEU A 187 5.12 -18.86 10.84
N PHE A 188 4.77 -18.22 9.72
CA PHE A 188 3.38 -18.07 9.29
C PHE A 188 2.77 -19.36 8.71
N ALA A 189 3.59 -20.34 8.34
CA ALA A 189 3.13 -21.66 7.95
C ALA A 189 2.60 -22.46 9.14
N ILE A 190 2.94 -22.11 10.39
CA ILE A 190 2.54 -22.88 11.58
C ILE A 190 1.01 -23.07 11.64
N PRO A 191 0.15 -22.03 11.64
CA PRO A 191 -1.31 -22.25 11.69
C PRO A 191 -1.86 -23.02 10.48
N LEU A 192 -1.30 -22.77 9.29
CA LEU A 192 -1.71 -23.44 8.06
C LEU A 192 -1.39 -24.93 8.09
N LEU A 193 -0.16 -25.30 8.45
CA LEU A 193 0.27 -26.69 8.57
C LEU A 193 -0.44 -27.39 9.73
N THR A 194 -0.65 -26.72 10.87
CA THR A 194 -1.39 -27.34 11.97
C THR A 194 -2.82 -27.65 11.57
N THR A 195 -3.53 -26.74 10.88
CA THR A 195 -4.90 -27.02 10.40
C THR A 195 -4.94 -28.13 9.34
N LEU A 196 -3.93 -28.25 8.48
CA LEU A 196 -3.82 -29.38 7.54
C LEU A 196 -3.62 -30.71 8.27
N LEU A 197 -2.65 -30.77 9.17
CA LEU A 197 -2.29 -31.99 9.89
C LEU A 197 -3.41 -32.47 10.82
N THR A 198 -4.18 -31.56 11.41
CA THR A 198 -5.37 -31.92 12.21
C THR A 198 -6.63 -32.13 11.36
N LYS A 199 -6.54 -32.03 10.04
CA LYS A 199 -7.66 -32.19 9.09
C LYS A 199 -8.82 -31.23 9.34
N THR A 200 -8.50 -30.03 9.84
CA THR A 200 -9.45 -28.93 10.08
C THR A 200 -9.32 -27.80 9.06
N ALA A 201 -8.35 -27.86 8.16
CA ALA A 201 -8.15 -26.88 7.10
C ALA A 201 -9.35 -26.75 6.15
N SER A 202 -9.53 -25.55 5.61
CA SER A 202 -10.47 -25.24 4.54
C SER A 202 -9.92 -24.15 3.64
N ILE A 203 -10.40 -24.09 2.39
CA ILE A 203 -9.93 -23.13 1.38
C ILE A 203 -10.06 -21.69 1.91
N PHE A 204 -11.22 -21.32 2.45
CA PHE A 204 -11.44 -19.98 2.96
C PHE A 204 -10.69 -19.68 4.26
N SER A 205 -10.43 -20.68 5.12
CA SER A 205 -9.56 -20.47 6.28
C SER A 205 -8.12 -20.17 5.87
N PHE A 206 -7.61 -20.87 4.85
CA PHE A 206 -6.27 -20.64 4.29
C PHE A 206 -6.15 -19.25 3.68
N ALA A 207 -7.05 -18.93 2.74
CA ALA A 207 -7.07 -17.63 2.09
C ALA A 207 -7.28 -16.50 3.10
N GLY A 208 -8.24 -16.66 4.02
CA GLY A 208 -8.57 -15.67 5.04
C GLY A 208 -7.40 -15.39 5.99
N TYR A 209 -6.66 -16.42 6.41
CA TYR A 209 -5.48 -16.23 7.24
C TYR A 209 -4.39 -15.42 6.53
N ILE A 210 -4.07 -15.76 5.29
CA ILE A 210 -3.07 -15.03 4.49
C ILE A 210 -3.52 -13.60 4.21
N ILE A 211 -4.80 -13.38 3.91
CA ILE A 211 -5.38 -12.05 3.74
C ILE A 211 -5.26 -11.24 5.04
N TYR A 212 -5.50 -11.85 6.20
CA TYR A 212 -5.32 -11.19 7.49
C TYR A 212 -3.85 -10.78 7.72
N ILE A 213 -2.88 -11.65 7.42
CA ILE A 213 -1.45 -11.29 7.49
C ILE A 213 -1.14 -10.11 6.55
N ASP A 214 -1.55 -10.18 5.29
CA ASP A 214 -1.32 -9.11 4.31
C ASP A 214 -1.98 -7.79 4.77
N PHE A 215 -3.21 -7.86 5.29
CA PHE A 215 -3.95 -6.69 5.77
C PHE A 215 -3.22 -6.02 6.95
N MET A 216 -2.86 -6.80 7.96
CA MET A 216 -2.24 -6.27 9.17
C MET A 216 -0.86 -5.70 8.87
N ASN A 217 -0.07 -6.36 8.02
CA ASN A 217 1.22 -5.86 7.56
C ASN A 217 1.09 -4.55 6.77
N ASN A 218 0.16 -4.49 5.81
CA ASN A 218 -0.08 -3.28 5.04
C ASN A 218 -0.57 -2.11 5.89
N MET A 219 -1.46 -2.39 6.85
CA MET A 219 -1.95 -1.42 7.82
C MET A 219 -0.80 -0.85 8.67
N GLY A 220 0.07 -1.70 9.21
CA GLY A 220 1.22 -1.27 10.01
C GLY A 220 2.22 -0.37 9.26
N HIS A 221 2.33 -0.54 7.95
CA HIS A 221 3.32 0.15 7.12
C HIS A 221 2.73 1.28 6.25
N CYS A 222 1.46 1.66 6.46
CA CYS A 222 0.80 2.61 5.56
C CYS A 222 1.16 4.10 5.77
N ASN A 223 1.90 4.45 6.83
CA ASN A 223 2.31 5.82 7.17
C ASN A 223 1.17 6.85 7.33
N PHE A 224 -0.05 6.38 7.59
CA PHE A 224 -1.15 7.22 8.08
C PHE A 224 -1.90 6.50 9.19
N GLU A 225 -2.43 7.26 10.15
CA GLU A 225 -3.21 6.68 11.24
C GLU A 225 -4.68 6.55 10.82
N LEU A 226 -5.24 5.35 10.87
CA LEU A 226 -6.63 5.07 10.50
C LEU A 226 -7.48 4.56 11.65
N ILE A 227 -6.87 4.04 12.71
CA ILE A 227 -7.58 3.43 13.83
C ILE A 227 -8.15 4.57 14.70
N PRO A 228 -9.48 4.66 14.87
CA PRO A 228 -10.07 5.74 15.65
C PRO A 228 -9.98 5.48 17.16
N LYS A 229 -9.78 6.54 17.97
CA LYS A 229 -9.78 6.46 19.45
C LYS A 229 -10.99 5.72 20.03
N ARG A 230 -12.16 5.89 19.41
CA ARG A 230 -13.42 5.22 19.81
C ARG A 230 -13.28 3.70 19.92
N LEU A 231 -12.48 3.08 19.06
CA LEU A 231 -12.32 1.62 19.07
C LEU A 231 -11.66 1.14 20.37
N PHE A 232 -10.60 1.81 20.81
CA PHE A 232 -9.93 1.52 22.09
C PHE A 232 -10.75 1.96 23.31
N HIS A 233 -11.62 2.96 23.20
CA HIS A 233 -12.54 3.30 24.30
C HIS A 233 -13.66 2.27 24.46
N LEU A 234 -14.20 1.75 23.36
CA LEU A 234 -15.27 0.73 23.40
C LEU A 234 -14.75 -0.64 23.85
N PHE A 235 -13.53 -1.00 23.45
CA PHE A 235 -12.90 -2.25 23.87
C PHE A 235 -11.43 -2.01 24.24
N PRO A 236 -11.16 -1.53 25.48
CA PRO A 236 -9.80 -1.23 25.95
C PRO A 236 -8.77 -2.35 25.80
N PRO A 237 -9.12 -3.65 25.98
CA PRO A 237 -8.17 -4.73 25.75
C PRO A 237 -7.61 -4.80 24.32
N LEU A 238 -8.29 -4.23 23.33
CA LEU A 238 -7.85 -4.26 21.93
C LEU A 238 -6.45 -3.68 21.73
N LYS A 239 -6.04 -2.70 22.56
CA LYS A 239 -4.70 -2.09 22.44
C LYS A 239 -3.56 -3.11 22.62
N PHE A 240 -3.82 -4.23 23.28
CA PHE A 240 -2.86 -5.32 23.44
C PHE A 240 -2.95 -6.36 22.31
N LEU A 241 -4.09 -6.42 21.62
CA LEU A 241 -4.41 -7.44 20.61
C LEU A 241 -4.27 -6.92 19.17
N CYS A 242 -4.09 -5.62 18.97
CA CYS A 242 -3.97 -5.00 17.66
C CYS A 242 -3.17 -3.70 17.77
N TYR A 243 -1.99 -3.71 17.15
CA TYR A 243 -1.15 -2.53 17.00
C TYR A 243 -1.76 -1.52 16.01
N THR A 244 -1.36 -0.26 16.15
CA THR A 244 -1.73 0.80 15.21
C THR A 244 -0.62 1.02 14.17
N PRO A 245 -0.93 1.62 13.01
CA PRO A 245 0.10 2.11 12.08
C PRO A 245 1.14 2.99 12.78
N SER A 246 0.73 3.87 13.70
CA SER A 246 1.68 4.71 14.46
C SER A 246 2.61 3.91 15.36
N PHE A 247 2.11 2.83 15.99
CA PHE A 247 2.91 1.93 16.83
C PHE A 247 4.07 1.30 16.03
N HIS A 248 3.76 0.76 14.85
CA HIS A 248 4.77 0.13 14.00
C HIS A 248 5.67 1.13 13.27
N SER A 249 5.14 2.27 12.88
CA SER A 249 5.96 3.34 12.30
C SER A 249 7.02 3.84 13.29
N LEU A 250 6.70 3.84 14.59
CA LEU A 250 7.66 4.17 15.64
C LEU A 250 8.80 3.16 15.73
N HIS A 251 8.51 1.86 15.55
CA HIS A 251 9.53 0.82 15.42
C HIS A 251 10.53 1.12 14.29
N HIS A 252 10.04 1.56 13.13
CA HIS A 252 10.88 1.95 11.99
C HIS A 252 11.71 3.21 12.19
N THR A 253 11.40 4.04 13.20
CA THR A 253 12.12 5.29 13.47
C THR A 253 13.02 5.23 14.70
N GLN A 254 12.69 4.40 15.70
CA GLN A 254 13.46 4.22 16.93
C GLN A 254 14.28 2.91 16.94
N PHE A 255 13.91 1.94 16.11
CA PHE A 255 14.54 0.62 15.90
C PHE A 255 14.58 -0.32 17.11
N ARG A 256 14.59 0.17 18.34
CA ARG A 256 14.83 -0.64 19.55
C ARG A 256 13.60 -0.84 20.44
N THR A 257 12.43 -0.46 19.96
CA THR A 257 11.14 -0.53 20.66
C THR A 257 10.09 -1.13 19.75
N ASN A 258 8.95 -1.58 20.28
CA ASN A 258 7.77 -2.03 19.53
C ASN A 258 8.07 -3.23 18.58
N TYR A 259 8.46 -4.38 19.13
CA TYR A 259 8.86 -5.57 18.36
C TYR A 259 7.72 -6.54 18.01
N SER A 260 6.52 -6.35 18.54
CA SER A 260 5.37 -7.21 18.25
C SER A 260 5.08 -7.32 16.75
N LEU A 261 4.44 -8.43 16.36
CA LEU A 261 3.93 -8.59 14.99
C LEU A 261 2.68 -7.73 14.83
N PHE A 262 1.56 -8.18 15.41
CA PHE A 262 0.29 -7.45 15.38
C PHE A 262 -0.28 -7.22 16.78
N MET A 263 0.18 -7.96 17.79
CA MET A 263 -0.32 -7.88 19.16
C MET A 263 0.72 -7.24 20.09
N PRO A 264 0.57 -5.95 20.47
CA PRO A 264 1.49 -5.25 21.38
C PRO A 264 1.65 -5.90 22.76
N LEU A 265 0.81 -6.87 23.11
CA LEU A 265 0.85 -7.61 24.38
C LEU A 265 2.28 -7.94 24.84
N TYR A 266 3.13 -8.48 23.96
CA TYR A 266 4.50 -8.87 24.33
C TYR A 266 5.43 -7.67 24.56
N ASP A 267 5.23 -6.55 23.86
CA ASP A 267 5.96 -5.31 24.14
C ASP A 267 5.60 -4.74 25.52
N TYR A 268 4.33 -4.86 25.93
CA TYR A 268 3.91 -4.50 27.29
C TYR A 268 4.49 -5.44 28.35
N ILE A 269 4.44 -6.76 28.12
CA ILE A 269 4.96 -7.77 29.06
C ILE A 269 6.46 -7.59 29.28
N TYR A 270 7.23 -7.36 28.21
CA TYR A 270 8.69 -7.30 28.28
C TYR A 270 9.25 -5.87 28.34
N GLY A 271 8.39 -4.85 28.47
CA GLY A 271 8.81 -3.46 28.64
C GLY A 271 9.57 -2.91 27.43
N THR A 272 9.21 -3.31 26.21
CA THR A 272 9.82 -2.82 24.97
C THR A 272 8.93 -1.85 24.19
N MET A 273 7.80 -1.44 24.77
CA MET A 273 6.93 -0.41 24.21
C MET A 273 7.58 0.98 24.33
N ASP A 274 7.56 1.75 23.25
CA ASP A 274 8.13 3.10 23.22
C ASP A 274 7.28 4.11 24.00
N GLU A 275 7.89 4.91 24.86
CA GLU A 275 7.19 5.90 25.69
C GLU A 275 6.37 6.92 24.88
N SER A 276 6.74 7.18 23.62
CA SER A 276 6.04 8.13 22.76
C SER A 276 4.85 7.54 21.99
N THR A 277 4.57 6.24 22.14
CA THR A 277 3.53 5.49 21.41
C THR A 277 2.17 6.19 21.44
N ASP A 278 1.64 6.46 22.64
CA ASP A 278 0.32 7.08 22.80
C ASP A 278 0.31 8.51 22.24
N THR A 279 1.38 9.28 22.52
CA THR A 279 1.49 10.67 22.03
C THR A 279 1.55 10.74 20.50
N LEU A 280 2.28 9.84 19.85
CA LEU A 280 2.38 9.80 18.38
C LEU A 280 1.05 9.40 17.76
N TYR A 281 0.35 8.41 18.34
CA TYR A 281 -0.98 8.00 17.90
C TYR A 281 -1.98 9.15 17.93
N GLU A 282 -2.05 9.87 19.05
CA GLU A 282 -2.98 10.98 19.21
C GLU A 282 -2.66 12.15 18.27
N LYS A 283 -1.39 12.55 18.21
CA LYS A 283 -0.93 13.61 17.29
C LYS A 283 -1.20 13.26 15.84
N SER A 284 -1.01 12.00 15.45
CA SER A 284 -1.29 11.54 14.09
C SER A 284 -2.78 11.65 13.80
N LEU A 285 -3.68 11.23 14.69
CA LEU A 285 -5.12 11.35 14.47
C LEU A 285 -5.63 12.79 14.37
N GLU A 286 -5.03 13.69 15.15
CA GLU A 286 -5.39 15.11 15.21
C GLU A 286 -4.73 15.94 14.11
N ARG A 287 -3.75 15.36 13.39
CA ARG A 287 -3.05 16.02 12.28
C ARG A 287 -4.01 16.37 11.15
N GLY A 288 -4.19 17.68 10.96
CA GLY A 288 -4.92 18.26 9.83
C GLY A 288 -4.12 18.26 8.53
N ASP A 289 -4.60 19.05 7.56
CA ASP A 289 -3.94 19.22 6.27
C ASP A 289 -2.62 19.99 6.43
N ASP A 290 -1.67 19.76 5.50
CA ASP A 290 -0.40 20.48 5.49
C ASP A 290 -0.56 21.97 5.14
N ILE A 291 0.40 22.79 5.60
CA ILE A 291 0.60 24.16 5.11
C ILE A 291 1.22 24.09 3.70
N VAL A 292 0.61 24.75 2.73
CA VAL A 292 0.99 24.69 1.31
C VAL A 292 1.29 26.09 0.79
N ASP A 293 2.46 26.27 0.18
CA ASP A 293 2.86 27.54 -0.42
C ASP A 293 2.40 27.64 -1.88
N VAL A 294 2.49 26.53 -2.62
CA VAL A 294 2.19 26.49 -4.06
C VAL A 294 1.26 25.34 -4.38
N VAL A 295 0.21 25.62 -5.13
CA VAL A 295 -0.71 24.62 -5.68
C VAL A 295 -0.66 24.66 -7.21
N HIS A 296 -0.52 23.49 -7.82
CA HIS A 296 -0.76 23.27 -9.25
C HIS A 296 -2.06 22.49 -9.44
N LEU A 297 -3.10 23.15 -9.94
CA LEU A 297 -4.39 22.53 -10.22
C LEU A 297 -4.41 21.98 -11.65
N THR A 298 -4.43 20.68 -11.80
CA THR A 298 -4.41 19.99 -13.09
C THR A 298 -5.58 19.01 -13.24
N HIS A 299 -5.65 18.33 -14.38
CA HIS A 299 -6.64 17.29 -14.66
C HIS A 299 -6.04 16.18 -15.53
N LEU A 300 -6.78 15.10 -15.73
CA LEU A 300 -6.37 13.98 -16.58
C LEU A 300 -6.44 14.39 -18.05
N THR A 301 -5.47 13.97 -18.86
CA THR A 301 -5.42 14.31 -20.29
C THR A 301 -6.18 13.29 -21.12
N THR A 302 -5.59 12.11 -21.33
CA THR A 302 -6.20 10.96 -22.03
C THR A 302 -6.72 9.93 -21.03
N PRO A 303 -7.61 9.00 -21.44
CA PRO A 303 -8.12 7.94 -20.57
C PRO A 303 -7.00 7.16 -19.85
N GLU A 304 -5.89 6.90 -20.54
CA GLU A 304 -4.74 6.15 -20.02
C GLU A 304 -3.86 6.97 -19.05
N SER A 305 -4.01 8.30 -19.02
CA SER A 305 -3.22 9.16 -18.11
C SER A 305 -3.46 8.84 -16.63
N ILE A 306 -4.57 8.17 -16.29
CA ILE A 306 -4.84 7.71 -14.92
C ILE A 306 -3.78 6.74 -14.39
N TYR A 307 -3.17 5.92 -15.27
CA TYR A 307 -2.14 4.97 -14.86
C TYR A 307 -0.83 5.66 -14.46
N HIS A 308 -0.62 6.90 -14.91
CA HIS A 308 0.57 7.70 -14.59
C HIS A 308 0.40 8.53 -13.31
N LEU A 309 -0.74 8.42 -12.62
CA LEU A 309 -0.87 8.99 -11.28
C LEU A 309 0.01 8.23 -10.31
N ARG A 310 0.86 8.95 -9.56
CA ARG A 310 1.75 8.36 -8.53
C ARG A 310 0.98 7.60 -7.44
N ILE A 311 -0.25 8.02 -7.14
CA ILE A 311 -1.16 7.31 -6.22
C ILE A 311 -1.51 5.91 -6.75
N GLY A 312 -1.55 5.71 -8.06
CA GLY A 312 -1.76 4.39 -8.66
C GLY A 312 -0.45 3.61 -8.81
N LEU A 313 -0.08 3.33 -10.06
CA LEU A 313 1.05 2.46 -10.38
C LEU A 313 2.33 3.29 -10.49
N ALA A 314 3.19 3.22 -9.47
CA ALA A 314 4.48 3.93 -9.47
C ALA A 314 5.35 3.58 -10.69
N SER A 315 5.29 2.32 -11.15
CA SER A 315 6.03 1.87 -12.33
C SER A 315 5.61 2.60 -13.61
N PHE A 316 4.33 2.94 -13.76
CA PHE A 316 3.86 3.72 -14.92
C PHE A 316 4.23 5.20 -14.75
N ALA A 317 4.09 5.73 -13.53
CA ALA A 317 4.42 7.11 -13.21
C ALA A 317 5.94 7.43 -13.39
N SER A 318 6.82 6.43 -13.37
CA SER A 318 8.27 6.64 -13.46
C SER A 318 8.81 6.87 -14.87
N TYR A 319 8.02 6.63 -15.93
CA TYR A 319 8.44 6.88 -17.31
C TYR A 319 7.47 7.85 -18.03
N PRO A 320 7.96 8.61 -19.04
CA PRO A 320 7.12 9.49 -19.83
C PRO A 320 5.94 8.75 -20.46
N PHE A 321 4.77 9.40 -20.48
CA PHE A 321 3.58 8.82 -21.09
C PHE A 321 3.85 8.36 -22.52
N SER A 322 3.69 7.06 -22.76
CA SER A 322 3.83 6.43 -24.07
C SER A 322 2.78 5.34 -24.18
N TYR A 323 2.12 5.29 -25.33
CA TYR A 323 1.14 4.25 -25.59
C TYR A 323 1.84 2.89 -25.70
N ARG A 324 1.37 1.91 -24.92
CA ARG A 324 1.88 0.54 -24.95
C ARG A 324 0.75 -0.41 -25.31
N TRP A 325 1.04 -1.42 -26.14
CA TRP A 325 0.01 -2.34 -26.68
C TRP A 325 -0.84 -3.01 -25.59
N PHE A 326 -0.23 -3.38 -24.45
CA PHE A 326 -0.92 -4.05 -23.35
C PHE A 326 -1.88 -3.13 -22.59
N MET A 327 -1.79 -1.81 -22.74
CA MET A 327 -2.77 -0.88 -22.14
C MET A 327 -4.17 -1.11 -22.74
N ARG A 328 -4.29 -1.69 -23.95
CA ARG A 328 -5.58 -2.14 -24.50
C ARG A 328 -6.30 -3.14 -23.60
N LEU A 329 -5.54 -4.00 -22.92
CA LEU A 329 -6.10 -4.98 -21.99
C LEU A 329 -6.71 -4.32 -20.76
N LEU A 330 -6.26 -3.11 -20.43
CA LEU A 330 -6.77 -2.34 -19.31
C LEU A 330 -8.02 -1.51 -19.67
N TRP A 331 -8.46 -1.51 -20.93
CA TRP A 331 -9.61 -0.74 -21.40
C TRP A 331 -10.89 -0.89 -20.56
N PRO A 332 -11.27 -2.10 -20.06
CA PRO A 332 -12.43 -2.23 -19.18
C PRO A 332 -12.28 -1.40 -17.90
N PHE A 333 -11.09 -1.40 -17.30
CA PHE A 333 -10.79 -0.58 -16.12
C PHE A 333 -10.77 0.91 -16.47
N THR A 334 -10.15 1.28 -17.60
CA THR A 334 -10.12 2.66 -18.08
C THR A 334 -11.53 3.21 -18.29
N SER A 335 -12.42 2.42 -18.92
CA SER A 335 -13.80 2.78 -19.19
C SER A 335 -14.60 2.96 -17.91
N LEU A 336 -14.47 2.02 -16.97
CA LEU A 336 -15.11 2.11 -15.67
C LEU A 336 -14.62 3.35 -14.90
N SER A 337 -13.32 3.63 -14.95
CA SER A 337 -12.76 4.85 -14.39
C SER A 337 -13.35 6.11 -15.03
N MET A 338 -13.44 6.20 -16.36
CA MET A 338 -14.04 7.36 -17.02
C MET A 338 -15.49 7.61 -16.58
N ILE A 339 -16.29 6.55 -16.43
CA ILE A 339 -17.66 6.67 -15.92
C ILE A 339 -17.64 7.13 -14.46
N PHE A 340 -16.83 6.48 -13.62
CA PHE A 340 -16.73 6.83 -12.20
C PHE A 340 -16.29 8.28 -12.01
N THR A 341 -15.26 8.71 -12.73
CA THR A 341 -14.75 10.07 -12.63
C THR A 341 -15.78 11.07 -13.11
N LEU A 342 -16.55 10.78 -14.16
CA LEU A 342 -17.57 11.69 -14.67
C LEU A 342 -18.62 12.09 -13.63
N PHE A 343 -19.05 11.16 -12.77
CA PHE A 343 -20.17 11.35 -11.84
C PHE A 343 -19.76 11.54 -10.38
N TYR A 344 -18.73 10.82 -9.90
CA TYR A 344 -18.52 10.63 -8.46
C TYR A 344 -17.21 11.23 -7.93
N ALA A 345 -16.21 11.43 -8.80
CA ALA A 345 -14.89 11.79 -8.34
C ALA A 345 -14.76 13.29 -8.01
N ARG A 346 -14.08 13.56 -6.90
CA ARG A 346 -13.85 14.89 -6.30
C ARG A 346 -12.40 15.32 -6.45
N LEU A 347 -12.14 16.62 -6.24
CA LEU A 347 -10.79 17.16 -6.12
C LEU A 347 -9.99 16.38 -5.06
N PHE A 348 -8.74 16.05 -5.36
CA PHE A 348 -7.82 15.46 -4.40
C PHE A 348 -6.38 15.90 -4.64
N VAL A 349 -5.52 15.74 -3.64
CA VAL A 349 -4.08 16.00 -3.75
C VAL A 349 -3.41 14.78 -4.39
N ALA A 350 -2.94 14.91 -5.63
CA ALA A 350 -2.28 13.82 -6.34
C ALA A 350 -0.81 13.66 -5.92
N GLU A 351 -0.15 14.76 -5.58
CA GLU A 351 1.26 14.75 -5.23
C GLU A 351 1.60 15.89 -4.27
N ARG A 352 2.58 15.66 -3.41
CA ARG A 352 3.20 16.64 -2.54
C ARG A 352 4.70 16.59 -2.72
N ASN A 353 5.32 17.75 -2.87
CA ASN A 353 6.76 17.90 -2.92
C ASN A 353 7.19 19.05 -1.99
N SER A 354 8.35 18.91 -1.36
CA SER A 354 8.95 19.98 -0.57
C SER A 354 10.28 20.36 -1.20
N PHE A 355 10.43 21.62 -1.57
CA PHE A 355 11.64 22.18 -2.17
C PHE A 355 12.17 23.30 -1.27
N LYS A 356 13.24 23.01 -0.52
CA LYS A 356 13.83 23.92 0.47
C LYS A 356 12.79 24.38 1.51
N LYS A 357 12.31 25.62 1.39
CA LYS A 357 11.32 26.25 2.29
C LYS A 357 9.91 26.28 1.70
N LEU A 358 9.72 25.74 0.48
CA LEU A 358 8.44 25.77 -0.21
C LEU A 358 7.80 24.39 -0.20
N ASN A 359 6.53 24.33 0.21
CA ASN A 359 5.69 23.15 0.10
C ASN A 359 4.77 23.30 -1.11
N LEU A 360 4.89 22.35 -2.04
CA LEU A 360 4.15 22.32 -3.28
C LEU A 360 3.18 21.13 -3.27
N GLN A 361 1.97 21.35 -3.79
CA GLN A 361 1.01 20.29 -4.04
C GLN A 361 0.47 20.35 -5.46
N SER A 362 0.30 19.18 -6.06
CA SER A 362 -0.44 19.02 -7.31
C SER A 362 -1.85 18.56 -6.97
N TRP A 363 -2.83 19.42 -7.19
CA TRP A 363 -4.24 19.10 -7.01
C TRP A 363 -4.82 18.61 -8.33
N MET A 364 -5.59 17.54 -8.26
CA MET A 364 -6.14 16.86 -9.42
C MET A 364 -7.65 16.96 -9.41
N ILE A 365 -8.19 17.56 -10.47
CA ILE A 365 -9.58 17.38 -10.85
C ILE A 365 -9.62 16.07 -11.64
N PRO A 366 -10.27 15.01 -11.14
CA PRO A 366 -10.39 13.74 -11.85
C PRO A 366 -11.35 13.89 -13.02
N ARG A 367 -10.93 14.60 -14.06
CA ARG A 367 -11.67 14.78 -15.31
C ARG A 367 -10.70 14.68 -16.48
N TYR A 368 -11.12 14.00 -17.53
CA TYR A 368 -10.35 13.80 -18.75
C TYR A 368 -10.59 14.96 -19.74
N ASN A 369 -9.67 15.24 -20.68
CA ASN A 369 -9.86 16.27 -21.72
C ASN A 369 -11.22 16.13 -22.41
N LEU A 370 -11.61 14.91 -22.77
CA LEU A 370 -12.89 14.61 -23.42
C LEU A 370 -14.10 15.06 -22.60
N GLN A 371 -14.00 15.03 -21.27
CA GLN A 371 -15.08 15.42 -20.36
C GLN A 371 -15.23 16.94 -20.25
N TYR A 372 -14.15 17.72 -20.43
CA TYR A 372 -14.23 19.19 -20.52
C TYR A 372 -14.97 19.65 -21.78
N LEU A 373 -14.98 18.84 -22.84
CA LEU A 373 -15.71 19.12 -24.08
C LEU A 373 -17.22 18.86 -23.96
N LEU A 374 -17.67 18.17 -22.90
CA LEU A 374 -19.08 17.88 -22.67
C LEU A 374 -19.80 19.13 -22.14
N LYS A 375 -20.52 19.84 -23.01
CA LYS A 375 -21.23 21.10 -22.67
C LYS A 375 -22.12 20.97 -21.42
N TRP A 376 -22.87 19.87 -21.29
CA TRP A 376 -23.76 19.61 -20.16
C TRP A 376 -23.06 19.37 -18.82
N ARG A 377 -21.73 19.15 -18.83
CA ARG A 377 -20.89 19.00 -17.62
C ARG A 377 -20.05 20.24 -17.32
N LYS A 378 -20.06 21.26 -18.18
CA LYS A 378 -19.23 22.45 -18.03
C LYS A 378 -19.41 23.13 -16.67
N ASP A 379 -20.65 23.30 -16.21
CA ASP A 379 -20.92 23.94 -14.92
C ASP A 379 -20.44 23.10 -13.73
N ALA A 380 -20.60 21.78 -13.78
CA ALA A 380 -20.09 20.90 -12.75
C ALA A 380 -18.56 20.98 -12.61
N ILE A 381 -17.83 21.01 -13.74
CA ILE A 381 -16.36 21.14 -13.75
C ILE A 381 -15.95 22.52 -13.25
N ASN A 382 -16.61 23.58 -13.72
CA ASN A 382 -16.34 24.95 -13.27
C ASN A 382 -16.55 25.10 -11.75
N ASN A 383 -17.59 24.48 -11.20
CA ASN A 383 -17.84 24.47 -9.76
C ASN A 383 -16.74 23.73 -9.00
N MET A 384 -16.09 22.73 -9.58
CA MET A 384 -14.93 22.06 -8.97
C MET A 384 -13.68 22.97 -8.99
N ILE A 385 -13.44 23.67 -10.10
CA ILE A 385 -12.33 24.63 -10.22
C ILE A 385 -12.51 25.78 -9.22
N GLU A 386 -13.71 26.35 -9.14
CA GLU A 386 -14.05 27.42 -8.21
C GLU A 386 -13.84 26.98 -6.75
N LYS A 387 -14.32 25.79 -6.38
CA LYS A 387 -14.07 25.21 -5.06
C LYS A 387 -12.59 25.02 -4.77
N ALA A 388 -11.80 24.59 -5.75
CA ALA A 388 -10.35 24.46 -5.60
C ALA A 388 -9.68 25.83 -5.34
N ILE A 389 -10.07 26.87 -6.08
CA ILE A 389 -9.54 28.23 -5.87
C ILE A 389 -9.88 28.73 -4.46
N LEU A 390 -11.14 28.58 -4.04
CA LEU A 390 -11.60 28.98 -2.71
C LEU A 390 -10.91 28.20 -1.59
N GLU A 391 -10.66 26.90 -1.80
CA GLU A 391 -9.93 26.07 -0.85
C GLU A 391 -8.46 26.50 -0.73
N ALA A 392 -7.81 26.81 -1.86
CA ALA A 392 -6.44 27.31 -1.86
C ALA A 392 -6.32 28.67 -1.15
N ASP A 393 -7.25 29.59 -1.40
CA ASP A 393 -7.31 30.89 -0.72
C ASP A 393 -7.52 30.73 0.79
N LYS A 394 -8.47 29.87 1.19
CA LYS A 394 -8.71 29.54 2.60
C LYS A 394 -7.47 28.93 3.29
N LYS A 395 -6.67 28.15 2.56
CA LYS A 395 -5.42 27.55 3.05
C LYS A 395 -4.24 28.53 3.04
N GLY A 396 -4.43 29.76 2.57
CA GLY A 396 -3.38 30.77 2.50
C GLY A 396 -2.29 30.44 1.47
N VAL A 397 -2.65 29.72 0.40
CA VAL A 397 -1.73 29.35 -0.68
C VAL A 397 -1.21 30.61 -1.36
N LYS A 398 0.11 30.75 -1.44
CA LYS A 398 0.77 31.94 -2.03
C LYS A 398 0.73 31.94 -3.54
N VAL A 399 0.84 30.76 -4.16
CA VAL A 399 0.82 30.61 -5.62
C VAL A 399 -0.12 29.48 -6.04
N LEU A 400 -1.15 29.79 -6.82
CA LEU A 400 -2.06 28.83 -7.45
C LEU A 400 -1.87 28.93 -8.96
N SER A 401 -1.46 27.83 -9.58
CA SER A 401 -1.39 27.71 -11.03
C SER A 401 -2.51 26.80 -11.53
N LEU A 402 -3.22 27.26 -12.54
CA LEU A 402 -4.24 26.49 -13.24
C LEU A 402 -3.58 25.83 -14.46
N GLY A 403 -3.51 24.51 -14.50
CA GLY A 403 -2.95 23.75 -15.61
C GLY A 403 -4.01 23.34 -16.64
N LEU A 404 -3.56 23.13 -17.88
CA LEU A 404 -4.37 22.54 -18.97
C LEU A 404 -5.68 23.33 -19.21
N MET A 405 -6.81 22.64 -19.37
CA MET A 405 -8.11 23.24 -19.71
C MET A 405 -8.77 23.95 -18.51
N ASN A 406 -8.13 23.98 -17.33
CA ASN A 406 -8.61 24.75 -16.18
C ASN A 406 -8.49 26.27 -16.39
N GLN A 407 -7.75 26.71 -17.42
CA GLN A 407 -7.53 28.13 -17.74
C GLN A 407 -8.62 28.75 -18.62
N VAL A 408 -9.52 27.95 -19.21
CA VAL A 408 -10.41 28.42 -20.28
C VAL A 408 -11.58 29.26 -19.71
N GLU A 409 -11.57 30.55 -20.08
CA GLU A 409 -12.38 31.71 -19.69
C GLU A 409 -13.80 31.49 -19.10
N LYS A 410 -14.01 32.11 -17.92
CA LYS A 410 -15.29 32.77 -17.56
C LYS A 410 -15.05 34.27 -17.40
N PRO A 411 -15.96 35.15 -17.89
CA PRO A 411 -15.91 36.60 -17.65
C PRO A 411 -15.93 36.99 -16.17
N SER A 412 -16.55 36.19 -15.29
CA SER A 412 -16.64 36.43 -13.85
C SER A 412 -15.38 36.04 -13.06
N LEU A 413 -14.49 35.22 -13.63
CA LEU A 413 -13.21 34.84 -13.05
C LEU A 413 -12.11 35.87 -13.34
N THR A 414 -12.31 36.75 -14.33
CA THR A 414 -11.38 37.82 -14.70
C THR A 414 -11.08 38.74 -13.51
N LEU A 415 -12.06 39.04 -12.66
CA LEU A 415 -11.85 39.86 -11.45
C LEU A 415 -11.00 39.16 -10.39
N LEU A 416 -11.19 37.85 -10.20
CA LEU A 416 -10.41 37.04 -9.24
C LEU A 416 -8.98 36.79 -9.73
N VAL A 417 -8.80 36.55 -11.03
CA VAL A 417 -7.49 36.40 -11.68
C VAL A 417 -6.71 37.73 -11.69
N LEU A 418 -7.38 38.87 -11.88
CA LEU A 418 -6.72 40.19 -11.82
C LEU A 418 -6.19 40.52 -10.41
N HIS A 419 -6.95 40.24 -9.35
CA HIS A 419 -6.46 40.36 -7.97
C HIS A 419 -5.26 39.42 -7.69
N TRP A 420 -5.19 38.28 -8.38
CA TRP A 420 -4.14 37.28 -8.23
C TRP A 420 -2.86 37.57 -9.04
N VAL A 421 -2.97 38.14 -10.24
CA VAL A 421 -1.81 38.60 -11.02
C VAL A 421 -1.04 39.69 -10.26
N ASP A 422 -1.74 40.55 -9.51
CA ASP A 422 -1.10 41.51 -8.60
C ASP A 422 -0.42 40.87 -7.39
N ALA A 423 -0.91 39.72 -6.89
CA ALA A 423 -0.23 38.94 -5.86
C ALA A 423 1.02 38.21 -6.41
N VAL A 424 0.95 37.67 -7.63
CA VAL A 424 2.10 37.05 -8.33
C VAL A 424 3.19 38.09 -8.67
N ARG A 425 2.82 39.34 -8.98
CA ARG A 425 3.77 40.45 -9.09
C ARG A 425 4.49 40.74 -7.76
N ARG A 426 3.82 40.60 -6.60
CA ARG A 426 4.47 40.73 -5.28
C ARG A 426 5.40 39.57 -4.96
N VAL A 427 5.13 38.36 -5.44
CA VAL A 427 6.04 37.20 -5.25
C VAL A 427 7.31 37.33 -6.12
N LYS A 428 7.22 37.92 -7.31
CA LYS A 428 8.41 38.25 -8.12
C LYS A 428 9.34 39.27 -7.44
N LEU A 429 8.84 40.06 -6.50
CA LEU A 429 9.63 40.98 -5.66
C LEU A 429 10.23 40.31 -4.40
N LEU A 430 9.73 39.14 -4.00
CA LEU A 430 10.24 38.37 -2.85
C LEU A 430 11.29 37.31 -3.23
N LEU A 431 11.46 37.06 -4.54
CA LEU A 431 12.43 36.11 -5.10
C LEU A 431 13.65 36.79 -5.74
N ASN A 432 13.80 38.11 -5.56
CA ASN A 432 15.01 38.86 -5.89
C ASN A 432 15.68 39.36 -4.62
#